data_AF-A0A812NSP8-F1
#
_entry.id   AF-A0A812NSP8-F1
#
_cell.length_a   1.000
_cell.length_b   1.000
_cell.length_c   1.000
_cell.angle_alpha   90.00
_cell.angle_beta   90.00
_cell.angle_gamma   90.00
#
_symmetry.space_group_name_H-M   'P 1'
#
loop_
_entity.id
_entity.type
_entity.pdbx_description
1 polymer ?
#
loop_
_entity_poly.entity_id
_entity_poly.type
_entity_poly.pdbx_seq_one_letter_code
_entity_poly.pdbx_strand_id
1 'polypeptide(L)'
;VTELAQAQKKSLQSAAMGSEEGFNVADKAIKAASNAGSWVLLKNVHLAIKWLSELEKKLYGMNPQQNFRLFLTMEFNPRIPANLIRLSRVYVFEPPSGVRASLQRSFTQVLPPEKTDRGPVERCRLHFLLAFLHAVVLERLRFFPVGWSKKYEFSDADQTCGRDIIDAWVDTVSNQGQLSNISPDKIPWDAIRSILSESIYGGRVDNEFDHAVLKAFIHHLFRAESFDADFSLNMESAKDQCLRSPDGRKREQFLEWIDGLPAKGSPTWV
;
A
#
# COMPACT_ATOMS: atom_id res chain seq x y z
N VAL A 1 8.69 -5.49 -12.86
CA VAL A 1 9.14 -5.78 -14.25
C VAL A 1 10.22 -4.81 -14.71
N THR A 2 10.02 -3.49 -14.59
CA THR A 2 11.06 -2.50 -14.95
C THR A 2 12.39 -2.74 -14.22
N GLU A 3 12.35 -2.90 -12.90
CA GLU A 3 13.54 -3.23 -12.08
C GLU A 3 14.21 -4.53 -12.53
N LEU A 4 13.42 -5.56 -12.85
CA LEU A 4 13.94 -6.85 -13.34
C LEU A 4 14.67 -6.69 -14.68
N ALA A 5 14.09 -5.92 -15.61
CA ALA A 5 14.72 -5.65 -16.90
C ALA A 5 16.04 -4.88 -16.74
N GLN A 6 16.09 -3.91 -15.82
CA GLN A 6 17.30 -3.17 -15.49
C GLN A 6 18.37 -4.07 -14.88
N ALA A 7 18.01 -4.90 -13.90
CA ALA A 7 18.92 -5.86 -13.26
C ALA A 7 19.52 -6.85 -14.27
N GLN A 8 18.75 -7.31 -15.25
CA GLN A 8 19.20 -8.22 -16.31
C GLN A 8 19.77 -7.53 -17.55
N LYS A 9 19.86 -6.19 -17.56
CA LYS A 9 20.31 -5.38 -18.71
C LYS A 9 19.56 -5.72 -20.00
N LYS A 10 18.24 -5.93 -19.91
CA LYS A 10 17.36 -6.23 -21.04
C LYS A 10 16.65 -4.96 -21.52
N SER A 11 16.56 -4.81 -22.84
CA SER A 11 15.73 -3.75 -23.44
C SER A 11 14.25 -4.04 -23.18
N LEU A 12 13.54 -3.07 -22.59
CA LEU A 12 12.13 -3.16 -22.24
C LEU A 12 11.37 -1.99 -22.88
N GLN A 13 10.34 -2.30 -23.67
CA GLN A 13 9.36 -1.32 -24.14
C GLN A 13 8.08 -1.44 -23.32
N SER A 14 7.50 -0.32 -22.89
CA SER A 14 6.24 -0.32 -22.13
C SER A 14 5.14 0.47 -22.82
N ALA A 15 3.92 -0.06 -22.81
CA ALA A 15 2.74 0.64 -23.30
C ALA A 15 1.58 0.48 -22.30
N ALA A 16 0.77 1.52 -22.13
CA ALA A 16 -0.48 1.44 -21.38
C ALA A 16 -1.64 1.15 -22.34
N MET A 17 -2.52 0.24 -21.94
CA MET A 17 -3.70 -0.11 -22.72
C MET A 17 -4.88 0.78 -22.31
N GLY A 18 -5.83 0.97 -23.22
CA GLY A 18 -7.06 1.73 -22.96
C GLY A 18 -7.33 2.85 -23.96
N SER A 19 -6.39 3.13 -24.87
CA SER A 19 -6.57 4.04 -26.00
C SER A 19 -6.21 3.36 -27.33
N GLU A 20 -6.78 3.84 -28.44
CA GLU A 20 -6.46 3.32 -29.78
C GLU A 20 -4.98 3.50 -30.15
N GLU A 21 -4.38 4.61 -29.74
CA GLU A 21 -2.94 4.85 -29.88
C GLU A 21 -2.12 3.79 -29.14
N GLY A 22 -2.54 3.45 -27.91
CA GLY A 22 -1.91 2.41 -27.09
C GLY A 22 -1.93 1.03 -27.77
N PHE A 23 -3.01 0.68 -28.47
CA PHE A 23 -3.13 -0.58 -29.20
C PHE A 23 -2.12 -0.67 -30.35
N ASN A 24 -2.00 0.40 -31.13
CA ASN A 24 -1.05 0.47 -32.25
C ASN A 24 0.41 0.42 -31.78
N VAL A 25 0.72 1.12 -30.68
CA VAL A 25 2.06 1.09 -30.08
C VAL A 25 2.36 -0.32 -29.55
N ALA A 26 1.42 -0.96 -28.87
CA ALA A 26 1.57 -2.31 -28.34
C ALA A 26 1.84 -3.34 -29.45
N ASP A 27 1.06 -3.31 -30.55
CA ASP A 27 1.25 -4.22 -31.68
C ASP A 27 2.60 -4.05 -32.37
N LYS A 28 3.06 -2.81 -32.54
CA LYS A 28 4.40 -2.51 -33.09
C LYS A 28 5.50 -2.99 -32.15
N ALA A 29 5.36 -2.73 -30.86
CA ALA A 29 6.32 -3.14 -29.84
C ALA A 29 6.46 -4.66 -29.78
N ILE A 30 5.35 -5.40 -29.80
CA ILE A 30 5.35 -6.87 -29.79
C ILE A 30 6.07 -7.42 -31.02
N LYS A 31 5.74 -6.92 -32.22
CA LYS A 31 6.38 -7.37 -33.47
C LYS A 31 7.88 -7.07 -33.51
N ALA A 32 8.29 -5.89 -33.06
CA ALA A 32 9.70 -5.52 -33.00
C ALA A 32 10.45 -6.39 -32.00
N ALA A 33 9.89 -6.58 -30.81
CA ALA A 33 10.50 -7.33 -29.74
C ALA A 33 10.52 -8.84 -29.99
N SER A 34 9.51 -9.41 -30.66
CA SER A 34 9.51 -10.82 -31.05
C SER A 34 10.65 -11.14 -32.01
N ASN A 35 10.97 -10.21 -32.93
CA ASN A 35 12.07 -10.35 -33.88
C ASN A 35 13.45 -10.06 -33.27
N ALA A 36 13.54 -9.11 -32.33
CA ALA A 36 14.80 -8.71 -31.70
C ALA A 36 15.16 -9.53 -30.45
N GLY A 37 14.19 -10.23 -29.85
CA GLY A 37 14.36 -10.93 -28.56
C GLY A 37 14.38 -10.00 -27.35
N SER A 38 13.80 -8.79 -27.46
CA SER A 38 13.66 -7.84 -26.35
C SER A 38 12.36 -8.05 -25.57
N TRP A 39 12.12 -7.24 -24.53
CA TRP A 39 10.97 -7.41 -23.65
C TRP A 39 9.91 -6.34 -23.89
N VAL A 40 8.64 -6.70 -23.70
CA VAL A 40 7.51 -5.77 -23.77
C VAL A 40 6.67 -5.87 -22.50
N LEU A 41 6.26 -4.73 -21.94
CA LEU A 41 5.36 -4.61 -20.80
C LEU A 41 4.09 -3.86 -21.21
N LEU A 42 2.97 -4.56 -21.27
CA LEU A 42 1.66 -3.96 -21.48
C LEU A 42 0.94 -3.79 -20.15
N LYS A 43 0.59 -2.54 -19.82
CA LYS A 43 -0.08 -2.20 -18.56
C LYS A 43 -1.58 -2.10 -18.73
N ASN A 44 -2.33 -2.51 -17.71
CA ASN A 44 -3.79 -2.38 -17.61
C ASN A 44 -4.55 -3.07 -18.75
N VAL A 45 -4.10 -4.26 -19.16
CA VAL A 45 -4.68 -4.94 -20.34
C VAL A 45 -6.15 -5.35 -20.16
N HIS A 46 -6.63 -5.43 -18.91
CA HIS A 46 -8.05 -5.67 -18.59
C HIS A 46 -8.99 -4.57 -19.10
N LEU A 47 -8.48 -3.38 -19.41
CA LEU A 47 -9.24 -2.30 -20.04
C LEU A 47 -9.49 -2.55 -21.54
N ALA A 48 -8.80 -3.51 -22.15
CA ALA A 48 -8.80 -3.76 -23.59
C ALA A 48 -9.15 -5.21 -23.94
N ILE A 49 -10.27 -5.72 -23.41
CA ILE A 49 -10.68 -7.14 -23.56
C ILE A 49 -10.76 -7.60 -25.01
N LYS A 50 -11.32 -6.78 -25.91
CA LYS A 50 -11.41 -7.13 -27.35
C LYS A 50 -10.03 -7.31 -27.97
N TRP A 51 -9.12 -6.39 -27.67
CA TRP A 51 -7.74 -6.45 -28.16
C TRP A 51 -6.98 -7.66 -27.59
N LEU A 52 -7.22 -8.04 -26.32
CA LEU A 52 -6.64 -9.25 -25.74
C LEU A 52 -7.03 -10.53 -26.50
N SER A 53 -8.28 -10.64 -26.97
CA SER A 53 -8.73 -11.77 -27.79
C SER A 53 -8.02 -11.82 -29.15
N GLU A 54 -7.65 -10.68 -29.71
CA GLU A 54 -6.85 -10.62 -30.94
C GLU A 54 -5.38 -10.95 -30.68
N LEU A 55 -4.82 -10.43 -29.59
CA LEU A 55 -3.48 -10.77 -29.14
C LEU A 55 -3.33 -12.28 -28.94
N GLU A 56 -4.30 -12.93 -28.28
CA GLU A 56 -4.31 -14.39 -28.09
C GLU A 56 -4.12 -15.12 -29.42
N LYS A 57 -4.89 -14.75 -30.46
CA LYS A 57 -4.78 -15.36 -31.80
C LYS A 57 -3.40 -15.08 -32.42
N LYS A 58 -2.87 -13.86 -32.27
CA LYS A 58 -1.55 -13.49 -32.78
C LYS A 58 -0.43 -14.29 -32.11
N LEU A 59 -0.54 -14.59 -30.82
CA LEU A 59 0.46 -15.36 -30.07
C LEU A 59 0.60 -16.80 -30.57
N TYR A 60 -0.51 -17.46 -30.96
CA TYR A 60 -0.47 -18.82 -31.53
C TYR A 60 0.30 -18.90 -32.85
N GLY A 61 0.24 -17.85 -33.67
CA GLY A 61 0.92 -17.80 -34.97
C GLY A 61 2.36 -17.26 -34.90
N MET A 62 2.85 -16.91 -33.72
CA MET A 62 4.13 -16.22 -33.57
C MET A 62 5.27 -17.22 -33.33
N ASN A 63 6.41 -17.00 -34.01
CA ASN A 63 7.65 -17.71 -33.74
C ASN A 63 8.72 -16.72 -33.24
N PRO A 64 8.67 -16.32 -31.95
CA PRO A 64 9.53 -15.29 -31.42
C PRO A 64 10.96 -15.80 -31.17
N GLN A 65 11.93 -14.87 -31.13
CA GLN A 65 13.28 -15.15 -30.65
C GLN A 65 13.27 -15.70 -29.21
N GLN A 66 14.21 -16.59 -28.88
CA GLN A 66 14.25 -17.28 -27.59
C GLN A 66 14.26 -16.35 -26.36
N ASN A 67 14.83 -15.16 -26.49
CA ASN A 67 14.96 -14.18 -25.40
C ASN A 67 13.74 -13.25 -25.26
N PHE A 68 12.79 -13.30 -26.20
CA PHE A 68 11.59 -12.48 -26.16
C PHE A 68 10.74 -12.79 -24.92
N ARG A 69 10.27 -11.75 -24.24
CA ARG A 69 9.33 -11.87 -23.12
C ARG A 69 8.24 -10.81 -23.23
N LEU A 70 6.98 -11.25 -23.19
CA LEU A 70 5.81 -10.38 -23.12
C LEU A 70 5.23 -10.42 -21.71
N PHE A 71 5.22 -9.28 -21.03
CA PHE A 71 4.61 -9.09 -19.73
C PHE A 71 3.29 -8.34 -19.89
N LEU A 72 2.23 -8.87 -19.27
CA LEU A 72 0.91 -8.25 -19.23
C LEU A 72 0.57 -7.97 -17.76
N THR A 73 0.19 -6.74 -17.42
CA THR A 73 -0.36 -6.43 -16.08
C THR A 73 -1.85 -6.19 -16.16
N MET A 74 -2.60 -6.80 -15.26
CA MET A 74 -4.05 -6.69 -15.20
C MET A 74 -4.60 -6.94 -13.82
N GLU A 75 -5.79 -6.41 -13.56
CA GLU A 75 -6.64 -6.81 -12.45
C GLU A 75 -7.49 -8.02 -12.83
N PHE A 76 -8.05 -8.69 -11.82
CA PHE A 76 -8.97 -9.80 -12.05
C PHE A 76 -10.21 -9.32 -12.79
N ASN A 77 -10.46 -9.92 -13.96
CA ASN A 77 -11.65 -9.66 -14.74
C ASN A 77 -12.11 -10.97 -15.41
N PRO A 78 -13.32 -11.46 -15.14
CA PRO A 78 -13.79 -12.75 -15.66
C PRO A 78 -13.92 -12.75 -17.19
N ARG A 79 -13.86 -11.59 -17.85
CA ARG A 79 -13.90 -11.46 -19.31
C ARG A 79 -12.53 -11.62 -19.98
N ILE A 80 -11.45 -11.77 -19.21
CA ILE A 80 -10.12 -12.05 -19.79
C ILE A 80 -10.16 -13.42 -20.48
N PRO A 81 -9.66 -13.54 -21.73
CA PRO A 81 -9.69 -14.81 -22.44
C PRO A 81 -8.94 -15.93 -21.69
N ALA A 82 -9.65 -17.01 -21.37
CA ALA A 82 -9.10 -18.10 -20.56
C ALA A 82 -7.89 -18.80 -21.23
N ASN A 83 -7.85 -18.81 -22.56
CA ASN A 83 -6.73 -19.34 -23.33
C ASN A 83 -5.46 -18.49 -23.16
N LEU A 84 -5.59 -17.16 -23.14
CA LEU A 84 -4.45 -16.27 -22.88
C LEU A 84 -3.84 -16.57 -21.50
N ILE A 85 -4.68 -16.80 -20.50
CA ILE A 85 -4.24 -17.19 -19.16
C ILE A 85 -3.53 -18.55 -19.21
N ARG A 86 -4.10 -19.56 -19.90
CA ARG A 86 -3.50 -20.89 -20.07
C ARG A 86 -2.14 -20.88 -20.78
N LEU A 87 -1.95 -19.99 -21.75
CA LEU A 87 -0.67 -19.82 -22.46
C LEU A 87 0.38 -19.09 -21.64
N SER A 88 -0.03 -18.40 -20.57
CA SER A 88 0.83 -17.49 -19.82
C SER A 88 1.32 -18.12 -18.51
N ARG A 89 2.46 -17.63 -18.01
CA ARG A 89 2.84 -17.82 -16.61
C ARG A 89 2.17 -16.73 -15.78
N VAL A 90 1.20 -17.13 -14.97
CA VAL A 90 0.39 -16.23 -14.15
C VAL A 90 1.06 -16.01 -12.81
N TYR A 91 1.29 -14.73 -12.47
CA TYR A 91 1.71 -14.32 -11.13
C TYR A 91 0.57 -13.52 -10.52
N VAL A 92 0.07 -13.99 -9.38
CA VAL A 92 -0.96 -13.29 -8.61
C VAL A 92 -0.26 -12.44 -7.56
N PHE A 93 -0.51 -11.14 -7.59
CA PHE A 93 -0.06 -10.20 -6.58
C PHE A 93 -1.26 -9.81 -5.74
N GLU A 94 -1.34 -10.37 -4.55
CA GLU A 94 -2.30 -9.94 -3.54
C GLU A 94 -1.62 -8.93 -2.61
N PRO A 95 -2.34 -7.92 -2.10
CA PRO A 95 -1.84 -7.11 -1.01
C PRO A 95 -1.37 -8.01 0.14
N PRO A 96 -0.25 -7.69 0.82
CA PRO A 96 0.22 -8.46 1.95
C PRO A 96 -0.89 -8.63 2.98
N SER A 97 -1.21 -9.87 3.31
CA SER A 97 -2.31 -10.19 4.22
C SER A 97 -1.85 -10.12 5.68
N GLY A 98 -2.62 -9.45 6.53
CA GLY A 98 -2.36 -9.36 7.96
C GLY A 98 -1.61 -8.09 8.37
N VAL A 99 -1.88 -7.65 9.60
CA VAL A 99 -1.33 -6.42 10.19
C VAL A 99 0.20 -6.42 10.15
N ARG A 100 0.87 -7.52 10.49
CA ARG A 100 2.34 -7.63 10.45
C ARG A 100 2.90 -7.30 9.05
N ALA A 101 2.36 -7.95 8.02
CA ALA A 101 2.88 -7.81 6.67
C ALA A 101 2.60 -6.41 6.10
N SER A 102 1.45 -5.82 6.47
CA SER A 102 1.15 -4.42 6.16
C SER A 102 2.13 -3.44 6.84
N LEU A 103 2.39 -3.62 8.14
CA LEU A 103 3.37 -2.81 8.89
C LEU A 103 4.78 -2.91 8.30
N GLN A 104 5.26 -4.12 8.00
CA GLN A 104 6.56 -4.32 7.35
C GLN A 104 6.64 -3.56 6.02
N ARG A 105 5.59 -3.67 5.18
CA ARG A 105 5.51 -2.94 3.91
C ARG A 105 5.53 -1.43 4.11
N SER A 106 4.75 -0.89 5.05
CA SER A 106 4.75 0.54 5.36
C SER A 106 6.14 1.03 5.77
N PHE A 107 6.85 0.29 6.62
CA PHE A 107 8.21 0.63 7.02
C PHE A 107 9.21 0.52 5.86
N THR A 108 9.01 -0.35 4.89
CA THR A 108 9.89 -0.43 3.71
C THR A 108 9.61 0.65 2.67
N GLN A 109 8.34 0.97 2.40
CA GLN A 109 7.94 1.77 1.23
C GLN A 109 7.61 3.23 1.57
N VAL A 110 6.85 3.46 2.64
CA VAL A 110 6.28 4.80 2.94
C VAL A 110 7.05 5.51 4.04
N LEU A 111 7.63 4.74 4.97
CA LEU A 111 8.34 5.22 6.15
C LEU A 111 9.81 4.78 6.10
N PRO A 112 10.61 5.18 5.08
CA PRO A 112 12.01 4.78 5.01
C PRO A 112 12.84 5.53 6.09
N PRO A 113 14.03 5.02 6.47
CA PRO A 113 14.82 5.56 7.58
C PRO A 113 15.12 7.05 7.44
N GLU A 114 15.31 7.57 6.22
CA GLU A 114 15.58 9.00 5.97
C GLU A 114 14.39 9.90 6.36
N LYS A 115 13.19 9.33 6.49
CA LYS A 115 11.99 10.04 6.97
C LYS A 115 11.76 9.80 8.45
N THR A 116 11.85 8.54 8.88
CA THR A 116 11.44 8.09 10.21
C THR A 116 12.45 8.41 11.30
N ASP A 117 13.76 8.37 11.00
CA ASP A 117 14.82 8.60 11.99
C ASP A 117 15.19 10.10 12.16
N ARG A 118 14.49 11.00 11.45
CA ARG A 118 14.64 12.45 11.62
C ARG A 118 14.00 12.89 12.93
N GLY A 119 14.72 13.69 13.73
CA GLY A 119 14.18 14.30 14.94
C GLY A 119 12.96 15.20 14.69
N PRO A 120 12.03 15.34 15.66
CA PRO A 120 12.13 14.89 17.04
C PRO A 120 11.85 13.39 17.22
N VAL A 121 12.32 12.80 18.32
CA VAL A 121 12.22 11.36 18.62
C VAL A 121 10.78 10.83 18.52
N GLU A 122 9.79 11.65 18.87
CA GLU A 122 8.36 11.31 18.82
C GLU A 122 7.84 11.08 17.38
N ARG A 123 8.54 11.58 16.34
CA ARG A 123 8.15 11.40 14.93
C ARG A 123 8.01 9.93 14.57
N CYS A 124 8.99 9.12 14.97
CA CYS A 124 8.99 7.69 14.64
C CYS A 124 7.75 6.99 15.21
N ARG A 125 7.30 7.38 16.40
CA ARG A 125 6.09 6.82 17.02
C ARG A 125 4.83 7.24 16.26
N LEU A 126 4.72 8.49 15.82
CA LEU A 126 3.59 8.95 15.00
C LEU A 126 3.52 8.23 13.64
N HIS A 127 4.68 8.00 13.01
CA HIS A 127 4.78 7.19 11.79
C HIS A 127 4.31 5.75 12.02
N PHE A 128 4.71 5.14 13.14
CA PHE A 128 4.24 3.81 13.53
C PHE A 128 2.71 3.77 13.73
N LEU A 129 2.14 4.74 14.45
CA LEU A 129 0.68 4.83 14.65
C LEU A 129 -0.08 4.97 13.33
N LEU A 130 0.46 5.76 12.38
CA LEU A 130 -0.08 5.86 11.03
C LEU A 130 0.02 4.55 10.26
N ALA A 131 1.13 3.82 10.37
CA ALA A 131 1.28 2.49 9.78
C ALA A 131 0.28 1.50 10.36
N PHE A 132 0.05 1.54 11.67
CA PHE A 132 -0.93 0.69 12.31
C PHE A 132 -2.36 1.03 11.87
N LEU A 133 -2.73 2.31 11.81
CA LEU A 133 -4.02 2.73 11.25
C LEU A 133 -4.20 2.22 9.81
N HIS A 134 -3.18 2.41 8.97
CA HIS A 134 -3.23 1.96 7.58
C HIS A 134 -3.43 0.44 7.48
N ALA A 135 -2.72 -0.32 8.31
CA ALA A 135 -2.85 -1.77 8.39
C ALA A 135 -4.25 -2.21 8.84
N VAL A 136 -4.82 -1.57 9.87
CA VAL A 136 -6.19 -1.84 10.35
C VAL A 136 -7.19 -1.60 9.24
N VAL A 137 -7.13 -0.42 8.59
CA VAL A 137 -8.08 -0.03 7.55
C VAL A 137 -8.05 -1.01 6.36
N LEU A 138 -6.85 -1.43 5.93
CA LEU A 138 -6.68 -2.45 4.87
C LEU A 138 -7.16 -3.84 5.30
N GLU A 139 -6.83 -4.28 6.51
CA GLU A 139 -7.19 -5.62 6.97
C GLU A 139 -8.71 -5.73 7.16
N ARG A 140 -9.39 -4.68 7.63
CA ARG A 140 -10.86 -4.62 7.69
C ARG A 140 -11.53 -4.79 6.33
N LEU A 141 -10.93 -4.32 5.23
CA LEU A 141 -11.47 -4.55 3.87
C LEU A 141 -11.54 -6.03 3.50
N ARG A 142 -10.67 -6.86 4.08
CA ARG A 142 -10.68 -8.31 3.85
C ARG A 142 -11.91 -8.97 4.47
N PHE A 143 -12.44 -8.39 5.54
CA PHE A 143 -13.66 -8.84 6.22
C PHE A 143 -14.92 -8.18 5.68
N PHE A 144 -14.88 -7.55 4.49
CA PHE A 144 -16.08 -7.06 3.82
C PHE A 144 -17.15 -8.17 3.71
N PRO A 145 -18.43 -7.90 4.06
CA PRO A 145 -19.01 -6.60 4.42
C PRO A 145 -19.03 -6.26 5.92
N VAL A 146 -18.42 -7.08 6.78
CA VAL A 146 -18.42 -6.87 8.24
C VAL A 146 -17.40 -5.80 8.66
N GLY A 147 -16.22 -5.80 8.04
CA GLY A 147 -15.17 -4.81 8.35
C GLY A 147 -15.51 -3.41 7.84
N TRP A 148 -16.09 -3.32 6.64
CA TRP A 148 -16.59 -2.10 6.01
C TRP A 148 -17.84 -2.42 5.20
N SER A 149 -18.78 -1.47 5.09
CA SER A 149 -19.99 -1.67 4.28
C SER A 149 -19.71 -1.71 2.77
N LYS A 150 -18.56 -1.19 2.33
CA LYS A 150 -18.11 -1.15 0.92
C LYS A 150 -16.64 -1.51 0.78
N LYS A 151 -16.23 -1.87 -0.43
CA LYS A 151 -14.82 -2.09 -0.79
C LYS A 151 -14.15 -0.76 -1.16
N TYR A 152 -13.82 0.02 -0.16
CA TYR A 152 -13.06 1.26 -0.34
C TYR A 152 -11.65 0.99 -0.88
N GLU A 153 -11.10 1.95 -1.62
CA GLU A 153 -9.75 1.87 -2.18
C GLU A 153 -8.79 2.73 -1.35
N PHE A 154 -8.20 2.12 -0.32
CA PHE A 154 -7.09 2.70 0.42
C PHE A 154 -5.76 2.25 -0.18
N SER A 155 -4.80 3.16 -0.25
CA SER A 155 -3.55 2.97 -0.97
C SER A 155 -2.35 3.57 -0.22
N ASP A 156 -1.15 3.16 -0.63
CA ASP A 156 0.11 3.73 -0.10
C ASP A 156 0.19 5.26 -0.31
N ALA A 157 -0.54 5.82 -1.29
CA ALA A 157 -0.62 7.26 -1.52
C ALA A 157 -1.34 7.98 -0.37
N ASP A 158 -2.41 7.39 0.17
CA ASP A 158 -3.14 7.94 1.31
C ASP A 158 -2.25 7.91 2.56
N GLN A 159 -1.49 6.83 2.76
CA GLN A 159 -0.50 6.73 3.84
C GLN A 159 0.63 7.76 3.67
N THR A 160 1.13 7.96 2.45
CA THR A 160 2.18 8.94 2.15
C THR A 160 1.71 10.36 2.47
N CYS A 161 0.48 10.70 2.05
CA CYS A 161 -0.12 12.00 2.37
C CYS A 161 -0.29 12.17 3.89
N GLY A 162 -0.74 11.13 4.59
CA GLY A 162 -0.84 11.13 6.06
C GLY A 162 0.51 11.38 6.72
N ARG A 163 1.59 10.74 6.23
CA ARG A 163 2.96 10.95 6.72
C ARG A 163 3.39 12.39 6.51
N ASP A 164 3.18 12.94 5.30
CA ASP A 164 3.61 14.31 4.97
C ASP A 164 2.88 15.36 5.84
N ILE A 165 1.59 15.16 6.13
CA ILE A 165 0.84 16.04 7.04
C ILE A 165 1.36 15.93 8.47
N ILE A 166 1.60 14.71 8.97
CA ILE A 166 2.21 14.51 10.29
C ILE A 166 3.59 15.20 10.34
N ASP A 167 4.43 14.99 9.33
CA ASP A 167 5.76 15.59 9.24
C ASP A 167 5.68 17.12 9.27
N ALA A 168 4.74 17.73 8.53
CA ALA A 168 4.54 19.18 8.51
C ALA A 168 4.15 19.75 9.88
N TRP A 169 3.22 19.10 10.59
CA TRP A 169 2.84 19.51 11.94
C TRP A 169 3.98 19.33 12.93
N VAL A 170 4.67 18.18 12.87
CA VAL A 170 5.82 17.88 13.74
C VAL A 170 6.97 18.87 13.48
N ASP A 171 7.28 19.19 12.23
CA ASP A 171 8.30 20.18 11.87
C ASP A 171 7.90 21.57 12.38
N THR A 172 6.62 21.92 12.34
CA THR A 172 6.12 23.21 12.87
C THR A 172 6.32 23.32 14.38
N VAL A 173 5.97 22.28 15.16
CA VAL A 173 6.07 22.31 16.63
C VAL A 173 7.49 22.07 17.16
N SER A 174 8.38 21.51 16.33
CA SER A 174 9.79 21.24 16.67
C SER A 174 10.77 22.33 16.22
N ASN A 175 10.28 23.51 15.83
CA ASN A 175 11.08 24.59 15.23
C ASN A 175 11.90 24.10 14.02
N GLN A 176 11.22 23.48 13.05
CA GLN A 176 11.81 22.89 11.84
C GLN A 176 12.81 21.75 12.14
N GLY A 177 12.50 20.92 13.14
CA GLY A 177 13.34 19.77 13.53
C GLY A 177 14.57 20.14 14.34
N GLN A 178 14.66 21.37 14.86
CA GLN A 178 15.74 21.79 15.74
C GLN A 178 15.62 21.21 17.15
N LEU A 179 14.40 20.91 17.59
CA LEU A 179 14.16 20.23 18.86
C LEU A 179 14.41 18.72 18.72
N SER A 180 15.19 18.15 19.63
CA SER A 180 15.43 16.71 19.69
C SER A 180 14.21 15.93 20.17
N ASN A 181 13.35 16.55 20.99
CA ASN A 181 12.14 15.97 21.55
C ASN A 181 11.00 17.00 21.64
N ILE A 182 9.77 16.53 21.58
CA ILE A 182 8.55 17.32 21.76
C ILE A 182 7.64 16.67 22.81
N SER A 183 6.98 17.49 23.65
CA SER A 183 5.94 16.96 24.54
C SER A 183 4.74 16.48 23.70
N PRO A 184 4.17 15.29 23.96
CA PRO A 184 2.95 14.83 23.30
C PRO A 184 1.79 15.82 23.36
N ASP A 185 1.69 16.61 24.43
CA ASP A 185 0.63 17.63 24.60
C ASP A 185 0.75 18.80 23.61
N LYS A 186 1.94 19.01 23.03
CA LYS A 186 2.19 20.07 22.04
C LYS A 186 1.85 19.63 20.62
N ILE A 187 1.60 18.34 20.39
CA ILE A 187 1.22 17.82 19.07
C ILE A 187 -0.22 18.28 18.78
N PRO A 188 -0.51 18.86 17.60
CA PRO A 188 -1.85 19.35 17.26
C PRO A 188 -2.76 18.18 16.87
N TRP A 189 -3.18 17.41 17.87
CA TRP A 189 -3.93 16.17 17.68
C TRP A 189 -5.25 16.37 16.94
N ASP A 190 -6.02 17.41 17.26
CA ASP A 190 -7.28 17.71 16.57
C ASP A 190 -7.05 17.94 15.08
N ALA A 191 -6.02 18.70 14.71
CA ALA A 191 -5.71 18.96 13.30
C ALA A 191 -5.32 17.68 12.56
N ILE A 192 -4.49 16.83 13.16
CA ILE A 192 -4.09 15.53 12.58
C ILE A 192 -5.32 14.64 12.41
N ARG A 193 -6.15 14.51 13.45
CA ARG A 193 -7.38 13.69 13.41
C ARG A 193 -8.35 14.17 12.34
N SER A 194 -8.62 15.47 12.29
CA SER A 194 -9.53 16.05 11.28
C SER A 194 -9.03 15.81 9.86
N ILE A 195 -7.74 16.03 9.57
CA ILE A 195 -7.24 15.82 8.21
C ILE A 195 -7.26 14.33 7.82
N LEU A 196 -6.86 13.43 8.73
CA LEU A 196 -6.89 11.99 8.48
C LEU A 196 -8.33 11.49 8.27
N SER A 197 -9.26 11.94 9.12
CA SER A 197 -10.65 11.45 9.14
C SER A 197 -11.57 12.12 8.12
N GLU A 198 -11.31 13.35 7.69
CA GLU A 198 -12.19 14.06 6.75
C GLU A 198 -11.63 14.08 5.33
N SER A 199 -10.31 14.24 5.17
CA SER A 199 -9.70 14.49 3.87
C SER A 199 -8.98 13.28 3.28
N ILE A 200 -8.14 12.60 4.07
CA ILE A 200 -7.26 11.55 3.54
C ILE A 200 -8.01 10.21 3.47
N TYR A 201 -8.27 9.59 4.62
CA TYR A 201 -8.98 8.31 4.65
C TYR A 201 -10.49 8.53 4.49
N GLY A 202 -11.05 9.54 5.17
CA GLY A 202 -12.48 9.84 5.08
C GLY A 202 -12.94 10.29 3.70
N GLY A 203 -12.07 10.91 2.90
CA GLY A 203 -12.38 11.28 1.52
C GLY A 203 -12.72 10.08 0.63
N ARG A 204 -12.37 8.87 1.05
CA ARG A 204 -12.75 7.61 0.39
C ARG A 204 -14.06 7.02 0.90
N VAL A 205 -14.48 7.40 2.11
CA VAL A 205 -15.57 6.78 2.86
C VAL A 205 -16.84 7.62 2.74
N ASP A 206 -17.81 7.10 2.00
CA ASP A 206 -19.08 7.76 1.70
C ASP A 206 -20.25 7.28 2.58
N ASN A 207 -20.06 6.25 3.40
CA ASN A 207 -21.06 5.74 4.35
C ASN A 207 -20.81 6.35 5.74
N GLU A 208 -21.85 6.91 6.37
CA GLU A 208 -21.73 7.59 7.66
C GLU A 208 -21.29 6.67 8.81
N PHE A 209 -21.77 5.41 8.83
CA PHE A 209 -21.38 4.44 9.86
C PHE A 209 -19.93 3.99 9.69
N ASP A 210 -19.50 3.72 8.45
CA ASP A 210 -18.09 3.44 8.18
C ASP A 210 -17.21 4.64 8.55
N HIS A 211 -17.66 5.85 8.23
CA HIS A 211 -16.94 7.06 8.60
C HIS A 211 -16.82 7.21 10.14
N ALA A 212 -17.86 6.86 10.90
CA ALA A 212 -17.82 6.82 12.36
C ALA A 212 -16.81 5.78 12.89
N VAL A 213 -16.75 4.59 12.28
CA VAL A 213 -15.75 3.55 12.62
C VAL A 213 -14.33 4.04 12.35
N LEU A 214 -14.09 4.65 11.18
CA LEU A 214 -12.80 5.25 10.83
C LEU A 214 -12.39 6.31 11.86
N LYS A 215 -13.31 7.22 12.21
CA LYS A 215 -13.09 8.23 13.24
C LYS A 215 -12.74 7.60 14.58
N ALA A 216 -13.42 6.55 15.01
CA ALA A 216 -13.12 5.87 16.27
C ALA A 216 -11.67 5.37 16.33
N PHE A 217 -11.18 4.70 15.28
CA PHE A 217 -9.78 4.27 15.20
C PHE A 217 -8.80 5.44 15.22
N ILE A 218 -9.07 6.49 14.45
CA ILE A 218 -8.22 7.69 14.40
C ILE A 218 -8.17 8.38 15.77
N HIS A 219 -9.30 8.54 16.44
CA HIS A 219 -9.37 9.15 17.77
C HIS A 219 -8.69 8.31 18.84
N HIS A 220 -8.78 6.98 18.76
CA HIS A 220 -8.09 6.08 19.69
C HIS A 220 -6.58 6.13 19.52
N LEU A 221 -6.08 6.09 18.28
CA LEU A 221 -4.65 6.03 17.98
C LEU A 221 -3.94 7.39 18.09
N PHE A 222 -4.57 8.48 17.64
CA PHE A 222 -3.94 9.79 17.57
C PHE A 222 -4.37 10.68 18.74
N ARG A 223 -3.81 10.38 19.93
CA ARG A 223 -3.99 11.13 21.18
C ARG A 223 -2.72 11.09 22.03
N ALA A 224 -2.60 11.97 23.03
CA ALA A 224 -1.38 12.07 23.85
C ALA A 224 -1.05 10.76 24.56
N GLU A 225 -2.07 10.06 25.07
CA GLU A 225 -1.98 8.75 25.74
C GLU A 225 -1.44 7.64 24.84
N SER A 226 -1.41 7.86 23.52
CA SER A 226 -0.73 6.94 22.60
C SER A 226 0.78 6.85 22.84
N PHE A 227 1.36 7.78 23.61
CA PHE A 227 2.76 7.77 24.05
C PHE A 227 2.99 7.02 25.37
N ASP A 228 1.94 6.54 26.05
CA ASP A 228 2.08 5.78 27.28
C ASP A 228 2.71 4.40 27.02
N ALA A 229 3.49 3.91 27.99
CA ALA A 229 4.21 2.63 27.87
C ALA A 229 3.28 1.42 27.70
N ASP A 230 2.08 1.48 28.29
CA ASP A 230 1.08 0.40 28.26
C ASP A 230 -0.06 0.66 27.27
N PHE A 231 0.15 1.53 26.29
CA PHE A 231 -0.88 1.87 25.31
C PHE A 231 -1.34 0.66 24.48
N SER A 232 -2.65 0.44 24.41
CA SER A 232 -3.28 -0.60 23.58
C SER A 232 -3.52 -0.08 22.16
N LEU A 233 -2.98 -0.76 21.15
CA LEU A 233 -3.16 -0.40 19.74
C LEU A 233 -4.57 -0.71 19.24
N ASN A 234 -5.13 -1.86 19.63
CA ASN A 234 -6.52 -2.21 19.32
C ASN A 234 -7.48 -1.67 20.38
N MET A 235 -8.74 -1.48 19.99
CA MET A 235 -9.82 -0.97 20.85
C MET A 235 -10.48 -2.06 21.72
N GLU A 236 -9.80 -3.20 21.93
CA GLU A 236 -10.35 -4.33 22.71
C GLU A 236 -10.19 -4.10 24.21
N SER A 237 -11.22 -4.44 24.98
CA SER A 237 -11.25 -4.24 26.44
C SER A 237 -10.73 -5.46 27.21
N ALA A 238 -10.73 -6.64 26.59
CA ALA A 238 -10.20 -7.86 27.20
C ALA A 238 -8.67 -7.85 27.26
N LYS A 239 -8.09 -7.95 28.46
CA LYS A 239 -6.64 -7.91 28.70
C LYS A 239 -5.85 -8.95 27.89
N ASP A 240 -6.43 -10.14 27.68
CA ASP A 240 -5.79 -11.25 26.97
C ASP A 240 -5.77 -11.08 25.43
N GLN A 241 -6.47 -10.06 24.92
CA GLN A 241 -6.57 -9.74 23.49
C GLN A 241 -6.04 -8.35 23.15
N CYS A 242 -5.45 -7.67 24.14
CA CYS A 242 -4.83 -6.37 24.01
C CYS A 242 -3.50 -6.46 23.27
N LEU A 243 -3.40 -5.80 22.12
CA LEU A 243 -2.18 -5.65 21.36
C LEU A 243 -1.44 -4.40 21.86
N ARG A 244 -0.45 -4.58 22.73
CA ARG A 244 0.32 -3.48 23.30
C ARG A 244 1.26 -2.86 22.27
N SER A 245 1.33 -1.53 22.28
CA SER A 245 2.31 -0.76 21.53
C SER A 245 3.72 -1.00 22.08
N PRO A 246 4.77 -1.09 21.24
CA PRO A 246 6.13 -1.09 21.75
C PRO A 246 6.48 0.26 22.40
N ASP A 247 7.27 0.24 23.47
CA ASP A 247 7.95 1.44 24.00
C ASP A 247 9.19 1.78 23.15
N GLY A 248 8.97 1.83 21.83
CA GLY A 248 9.98 2.17 20.84
C GLY A 248 10.07 3.68 20.66
N ARG A 249 11.31 4.16 20.51
CA ARG A 249 11.65 5.54 20.14
C ARG A 249 12.38 5.63 18.82
N LYS A 250 13.02 4.53 18.42
CA LYS A 250 13.75 4.40 17.17
C LYS A 250 13.09 3.39 16.26
N ARG A 251 13.30 3.58 14.96
CA ARG A 251 12.78 2.72 13.91
C ARG A 251 13.09 1.24 14.15
N GLU A 252 14.30 0.90 14.56
CA GLU A 252 14.72 -0.49 14.76
C GLU A 252 13.89 -1.20 15.83
N GLN A 253 13.50 -0.49 16.89
CA GLN A 253 12.69 -1.05 17.98
C GLN A 253 11.27 -1.36 17.51
N PHE A 254 10.69 -0.51 16.65
CA PHE A 254 9.40 -0.79 16.03
C PHE A 254 9.49 -1.97 15.06
N LEU A 255 10.56 -2.06 14.26
CA LEU A 255 10.78 -3.19 13.36
C LEU A 255 10.94 -4.51 14.12
N GLU A 256 11.72 -4.53 15.21
CA GLU A 256 11.89 -5.70 16.07
C GLU A 256 10.54 -6.14 16.66
N TRP A 257 9.73 -5.20 17.15
CA TRP A 257 8.38 -5.51 17.62
C TRP A 257 7.47 -6.05 16.52
N ILE A 258 7.49 -5.46 15.32
CA ILE A 258 6.74 -5.93 14.15
C ILE A 258 7.14 -7.35 13.79
N ASP A 259 8.44 -7.67 13.85
CA ASP A 259 8.95 -9.00 13.55
C ASP A 259 8.59 -10.05 14.62
N GLY A 260 8.34 -9.61 15.85
CA GLY A 260 7.80 -10.42 16.94
C GLY A 260 6.31 -10.77 16.80
N LEU A 261 5.55 -10.07 15.95
CA LEU A 261 4.12 -10.36 15.76
C LEU A 261 3.90 -11.73 15.08
N PRO A 262 2.85 -12.47 15.42
CA PRO A 262 2.47 -13.67 14.68
C PRO A 262 2.15 -13.35 13.20
N ALA A 263 2.54 -14.25 12.29
CA ALA A 263 2.31 -14.09 10.85
C ALA A 263 0.82 -14.05 10.50
N LYS A 264 -0.02 -14.79 11.24
CA LYS A 264 -1.48 -14.69 11.18
C LYS A 264 -1.96 -13.86 12.37
N GLY A 265 -2.35 -12.62 12.11
CA GLY A 265 -2.93 -11.76 13.13
C GLY A 265 -4.30 -12.24 13.59
N SER A 266 -4.70 -11.84 14.80
CA SER A 266 -6.06 -12.05 15.30
C SER A 266 -7.02 -11.05 14.65
N PRO A 267 -8.26 -11.46 14.28
CA PRO A 267 -9.30 -10.51 13.88
C PRO A 267 -9.60 -9.45 14.94
N THR A 268 -9.29 -9.72 16.22
CA THR A 268 -9.48 -8.77 17.33
C THR A 268 -8.53 -7.58 17.32
N TRP A 269 -7.56 -7.56 16.40
CA TRP A 269 -6.64 -6.43 16.24
C TRP A 269 -7.23 -5.29 15.40
N VAL A 270 -8.33 -5.54 14.68
CA VAL A 270 -8.82 -4.65 13.61
C VAL A 270 -10.30 -4.37 13.70
#